data_AF-A0A2V3ZYF5-F1
#
_entry.id   AF-A0A2V3ZYF5-F1
#
_cell.length_a   1.000
_cell.length_b   1.000
_cell.length_c   1.000
_cell.angle_alpha   90.00
_cell.angle_beta   90.00
_cell.angle_gamma   90.00
#
_symmetry.space_group_name_H-M   'P 1'
#
loop_
_entity.id
_entity.type
_entity.pdbx_description
1 polymer ?
#
loop_
_entity_poly.entity_id
_entity_poly.type
_entity_poly.pdbx_seq_one_letter_code
_entity_poly.pdbx_strand_id
1 'polypeptide(L)'
;MVDSLESAKISNHLASKEDLNLLYVSVIPWRSFTSLKHPRNGNKQDSIPRIVFGKVFQQDDKWLMPVTIDAHHSFVDGFHASNFYNRFEELVQEE
;
A
#
# COMPACT_ATOMS: atom_id res chain seq x y z
N MET A 1 -0.19 1.27 -20.08
CA MET A 1 -0.09 0.72 -18.71
C MET A 1 0.27 -0.76 -18.71
N VAL A 2 -0.46 -1.60 -19.46
CA VAL A 2 -0.15 -3.04 -19.59
C VAL A 2 1.24 -3.27 -20.21
N ASP A 3 1.59 -2.54 -21.27
CA ASP A 3 2.91 -2.67 -21.93
C ASP A 3 4.08 -2.27 -21.01
N SER A 4 3.86 -1.27 -20.17
CA SER A 4 4.84 -0.80 -19.18
C SER A 4 5.05 -1.83 -18.07
N LEU A 5 3.99 -2.55 -17.65
CA LEU A 5 4.07 -3.64 -16.67
C LEU A 5 4.82 -4.84 -17.23
N GLU A 6 4.53 -5.25 -18.47
CA GLU A 6 5.25 -6.35 -19.12
C GLU A 6 6.74 -6.01 -19.30
N SER A 7 7.04 -4.78 -19.69
CA SER A 7 8.43 -4.29 -19.78
C SER A 7 9.14 -4.31 -18.42
N ALA A 8 8.45 -3.91 -17.34
CA ALA A 8 9.01 -3.88 -15.99
C ALA A 8 9.33 -5.29 -15.45
N LYS A 9 8.50 -6.30 -15.76
CA LYS A 9 8.74 -7.71 -15.35
C LYS A 9 10.03 -8.29 -15.94
N ILE A 10 10.38 -7.86 -17.15
CA ILE A 10 11.56 -8.36 -17.88
C ILE A 10 12.81 -7.55 -17.49
N SER A 11 12.62 -6.30 -17.04
CA SER A 11 13.73 -5.45 -16.62
C SER A 11 14.37 -5.96 -15.32
N ASN A 12 15.70 -6.00 -15.29
CA ASN A 12 16.48 -6.31 -14.08
C ASN A 12 16.85 -5.05 -13.28
N HIS A 13 16.21 -3.92 -13.58
CA HIS A 13 16.48 -2.63 -12.98
C HIS A 13 15.41 -2.32 -11.95
N LEU A 14 15.82 -2.12 -10.70
CA LEU A 14 14.96 -1.49 -9.71
C LEU A 14 14.79 -0.02 -10.10
N ALA A 15 13.56 0.50 -10.02
CA ALA A 15 13.31 1.92 -10.19
C ALA A 15 14.23 2.72 -9.24
N SER A 16 14.93 3.74 -9.77
CA SER A 16 15.82 4.56 -8.96
C SER A 16 14.99 5.32 -7.91
N LYS A 17 15.55 5.45 -6.70
CA LYS A 17 14.91 6.16 -5.57
C LYS A 17 14.82 7.69 -5.78
N GLU A 18 15.14 8.18 -6.97
CA GLU A 18 15.21 9.61 -7.30
C GLU A 18 13.84 10.19 -7.67
N ASP A 19 12.88 9.35 -8.04
CA ASP A 19 11.51 9.78 -8.29
C ASP A 19 10.70 9.83 -6.98
N LEU A 20 10.28 11.05 -6.61
CA LEU A 20 9.48 11.31 -5.41
C LEU A 20 7.97 11.19 -5.68
N ASN A 21 7.54 11.08 -6.95
CA ASN A 21 6.14 10.98 -7.34
C ASN A 21 5.65 9.53 -7.38
N LEU A 22 5.98 8.76 -6.34
CA LEU A 22 5.70 7.34 -6.27
C LEU A 22 4.76 6.99 -5.10
N LEU A 23 4.09 5.85 -5.26
CA LEU A 23 3.48 5.09 -4.17
C LEU A 23 4.09 3.69 -4.20
N TYR A 24 4.57 3.21 -3.06
CA TYR A 24 5.06 1.85 -2.96
C TYR A 24 3.94 0.93 -2.52
N VAL A 25 3.54 0.03 -3.41
CA VAL A 25 2.46 -0.92 -3.15
C VAL A 25 3.02 -2.34 -3.12
N SER A 26 2.63 -3.11 -2.12
CA SER A 26 2.94 -4.53 -2.02
C SER A 26 1.66 -5.33 -1.77
N VAL A 27 1.63 -6.55 -2.29
CA VAL A 27 0.52 -7.48 -2.08
C VAL A 27 1.11 -8.77 -1.52
N ILE A 28 0.59 -9.21 -0.38
CA ILE A 28 0.95 -10.47 0.28
C ILE A 28 -0.30 -11.38 0.24
N PRO A 29 -0.66 -11.93 -0.94
CA PRO A 29 -1.95 -12.58 -1.14
C PRO A 29 -2.08 -13.90 -0.37
N TRP A 30 -0.97 -14.43 0.17
CA TRP A 30 -0.93 -15.71 0.88
C TRP A 30 -1.05 -15.59 2.40
N ARG A 31 -0.95 -14.38 2.97
CA ARG A 31 -0.97 -14.17 4.43
C ARG A 31 -1.98 -13.11 4.84
N SER A 32 -2.82 -13.46 5.80
CA SER A 32 -3.60 -12.47 6.55
C SER A 32 -2.80 -12.03 7.77
N PHE A 33 -2.80 -10.75 8.08
CA PHE A 33 -2.06 -10.14 9.17
C PHE A 33 -2.95 -9.14 9.91
N THR A 34 -2.62 -8.87 11.17
CA THR A 34 -3.28 -7.83 11.98
C THR A 34 -2.46 -6.54 12.06
N SER A 35 -1.15 -6.62 11.79
CA SER A 35 -0.25 -5.47 11.77
C SER A 35 0.95 -5.75 10.88
N LEU A 36 1.42 -4.73 10.17
CA LEU A 36 2.65 -4.73 9.38
C LEU A 36 3.27 -3.34 9.46
N LYS A 37 4.58 -3.28 9.69
CA LYS A 37 5.35 -2.03 9.74
C LYS A 37 6.64 -2.18 8.95
N HIS A 38 6.96 -1.20 8.11
CA HIS A 38 8.22 -1.20 7.38
C HIS A 38 9.36 -0.76 8.31
N PRO A 39 10.52 -1.45 8.27
CA PRO A 39 11.71 -0.94 8.94
C PRO A 39 12.13 0.37 8.28
N ARG A 40 12.34 1.40 9.09
CA ARG A 40 12.84 2.71 8.64
C ARG A 40 14.24 2.91 9.21
N ASN A 41 15.18 3.29 8.37
CA ASN A 41 16.56 3.56 8.75
C ASN A 41 16.78 5.00 9.28
N GLY A 42 15.70 5.73 9.59
CA GLY A 42 15.76 7.10 10.08
C GLY A 42 16.07 8.16 9.01
N ASN A 43 16.10 7.80 7.72
CA ASN A 43 16.26 8.78 6.65
C ASN A 43 15.04 9.71 6.59
N LYS A 44 15.26 10.99 6.93
CA LYS A 44 14.24 12.04 6.94
C LYS A 44 13.71 12.41 5.54
N GLN A 45 14.42 12.02 4.49
CA GLN A 45 14.00 12.25 3.11
C GLN A 45 13.06 11.15 2.59
N ASP A 46 12.76 10.12 3.39
CA ASP A 46 11.87 9.04 3.00
C ASP A 46 10.40 9.37 3.31
N SER A 47 9.78 10.12 2.39
CA SER A 47 8.38 10.57 2.48
C SER A 47 7.40 9.75 1.63
N ILE A 48 7.89 8.81 0.82
CA ILE A 48 7.07 8.02 -0.11
C ILE A 48 6.11 7.13 0.68
N PRO A 49 4.78 7.29 0.54
CA PRO A 49 3.81 6.44 1.21
C PRO A 49 3.92 4.98 0.74
N ARG A 50 3.74 4.05 1.68
CA ARG A 50 3.75 2.61 1.45
C ARG A 50 2.40 2.02 1.81
N ILE A 51 1.84 1.20 0.92
CA ILE A 51 0.58 0.50 1.13
C ILE A 51 0.80 -1.00 0.95
N VAL A 52 0.25 -1.81 1.86
CA VAL A 52 0.33 -3.28 1.76
C VAL A 52 -1.05 -3.88 1.89
N PHE A 53 -1.39 -4.75 0.94
CA PHE A 53 -2.61 -5.55 0.92
C PHE A 53 -2.32 -6.99 1.32
N GLY A 54 -3.11 -7.53 2.24
CA GLY A 54 -3.02 -8.91 2.72
C GLY A 54 -3.99 -9.86 2.00
N LYS A 55 -3.96 -11.12 2.43
CA LYS A 55 -4.90 -12.15 1.97
C LYS A 55 -6.33 -11.82 2.40
N VAL A 56 -7.26 -11.90 1.46
CA VAL A 56 -8.71 -11.85 1.70
C VAL A 56 -9.18 -13.11 2.44
N PHE A 57 -10.02 -12.96 3.45
CA PHE A 57 -10.56 -14.06 4.24
C PHE A 57 -12.00 -13.77 4.71
N GLN A 58 -12.74 -14.82 5.07
CA GLN A 58 -14.11 -14.70 5.56
C GLN A 58 -14.13 -14.70 7.10
N GLN A 59 -14.93 -13.80 7.67
CA GLN A 59 -15.20 -13.73 9.12
C GLN A 59 -16.60 -13.16 9.34
N ASP A 60 -17.42 -13.81 10.18
CA ASP A 60 -18.76 -13.34 10.57
C ASP A 60 -19.61 -12.88 9.36
N ASP A 61 -19.70 -13.74 8.34
CA ASP A 61 -20.40 -13.51 7.06
C ASP A 61 -19.88 -12.34 6.21
N LYS A 62 -18.72 -11.77 6.55
CA LYS A 62 -18.07 -10.70 5.79
C LYS A 62 -16.76 -11.17 5.17
N TRP A 63 -16.44 -10.62 4.00
CA TRP A 63 -15.09 -10.70 3.44
C TRP A 63 -14.25 -9.56 4.00
N LEU A 64 -13.12 -9.90 4.62
CA LEU A 64 -12.18 -8.95 5.18
C LEU A 64 -10.84 -9.03 4.43
N MET A 65 -10.18 -7.88 4.30
CA MET A 65 -8.84 -7.77 3.72
C MET A 65 -7.97 -6.88 4.61
N PRO A 66 -6.81 -7.37 5.10
CA PRO A 66 -5.86 -6.52 5.79
C PRO A 66 -5.26 -5.47 4.85
N VAL A 67 -5.27 -4.20 5.27
CA VAL A 67 -4.65 -3.10 4.54
C VAL A 67 -3.85 -2.24 5.52
N THR A 68 -2.59 -1.94 5.20
CA THR A 68 -1.78 -1.01 5.99
C THR A 68 -1.32 0.17 5.14
N ILE A 69 -1.28 1.35 5.75
CA ILE A 69 -0.64 2.55 5.22
C ILE A 69 0.49 2.97 6.16
N ASP A 70 1.69 3.12 5.62
CA ASP A 70 2.83 3.75 6.31
C ASP A 70 3.19 5.02 5.55
N ALA A 71 2.97 6.16 6.19
CA ALA A 71 3.18 7.49 5.62
C ALA A 71 3.97 8.38 6.60
N HIS A 72 4.55 9.46 6.11
CA HIS A 72 5.29 10.41 6.94
C HIS A 72 4.34 11.41 7.60
N HIS A 73 4.36 11.51 8.93
CA HIS A 73 3.41 12.34 9.69
C HIS A 73 3.49 13.85 9.43
N SER A 74 4.60 14.34 8.87
CA SER A 74 4.68 15.75 8.43
C SER A 74 3.74 16.10 7.27
N PHE A 75 3.18 15.11 6.57
CA PHE A 75 2.26 15.31 5.44
C PHE A 75 0.92 14.59 5.60
N VAL A 76 0.87 13.54 6.43
CA VAL A 76 -0.32 12.68 6.61
C VAL A 76 -0.62 12.55 8.10
N ASP A 77 -1.78 13.04 8.51
CA ASP A 77 -2.32 12.84 9.86
C ASP A 77 -3.44 11.76 9.87
N GLY A 78 -4.09 11.61 11.03
CA GLY A 78 -5.18 10.64 11.18
C GLY A 78 -6.41 10.91 10.31
N PHE A 79 -6.69 12.18 9.97
CA PHE A 79 -7.83 12.54 9.12
C PHE A 79 -7.61 12.03 7.68
N HIS A 80 -6.41 12.25 7.13
CA HIS A 80 -6.06 11.76 5.80
C HIS A 80 -6.09 10.23 5.73
N ALA A 81 -5.56 9.55 6.74
CA ALA A 81 -5.60 8.08 6.81
C ALA A 81 -7.05 7.57 6.90
N SER A 82 -7.91 8.19 7.71
CA SER A 82 -9.33 7.84 7.81
C SER A 82 -10.05 7.99 6.48
N ASN A 83 -9.83 9.11 5.78
CA ASN A 83 -10.45 9.35 4.48
C ASN A 83 -10.04 8.30 3.43
N PHE A 84 -8.77 7.88 3.45
CA PHE A 84 -8.31 6.79 2.58
C PHE A 84 -9.09 5.51 2.85
N TYR A 85 -9.19 5.06 4.11
CA TYR A 85 -9.85 3.79 4.42
C TYR A 85 -11.34 3.83 4.06
N ASN A 86 -12.03 4.92 4.37
CA ASN A 86 -13.44 5.09 4.02
C ASN A 86 -13.63 5.03 2.50
N ARG A 87 -12.85 5.81 1.74
CA ARG A 87 -13.00 5.84 0.28
C ARG A 87 -12.61 4.52 -0.37
N PHE A 88 -11.59 3.85 0.18
CA PHE A 88 -11.19 2.54 -0.29
C PHE A 88 -12.29 1.51 -0.07
N GLU A 89 -12.90 1.48 1.12
CA GLU A 89 -13.99 0.58 1.45
C GLU A 89 -15.23 0.81 0.57
N GLU A 90 -15.61 2.07 0.33
CA GLU A 90 -16.68 2.43 -0.62
C GLU A 90 -16.40 1.86 -2.02
N LEU A 91 -15.21 2.14 -2.56
CA LEU A 91 -14.84 1.75 -3.92
C LEU A 91 -14.84 0.24 -4.16
N VAL A 92 -14.48 -0.57 -3.14
CA VAL A 92 -14.48 -2.03 -3.28
C VAL A 92 -15.87 -2.65 -3.02
N GLN A 93 -16.82 -1.88 -2.52
CA GLN A 93 -18.21 -2.30 -2.32
C GLN A 93 -19.14 -1.82 -3.45
N GLU A 94 -18.70 -0.87 -4.28
CA GLU A 94 -19.48 -0.25 -5.38
C GLU A 94 -19.63 -1.13 -6.65
N GLU A 95 -19.50 -2.47 -6.57
CA GLU A 95 -19.75 -3.40 -7.71
C GLU A 95 -20.94 -4.35 -7.50
#